data_AF-A0A1I4AEP2-F1
#
_entry.id   AF-A0A1I4AEP2-F1
#
_cell.length_a   1.000
_cell.length_b   1.000
_cell.length_c   1.000
_cell.angle_alpha   90.00
_cell.angle_beta   90.00
_cell.angle_gamma   90.00
#
_symmetry.space_group_name_H-M   'P 1'
#
loop_
_entity.id
_entity.type
_entity.pdbx_description
1 polymer ?
#
loop_
_entity_poly.entity_id
_entity_poly.type
_entity_poly.pdbx_seq_one_letter_code
_entity_poly.pdbx_strand_id
1 'polypeptide(L)'
;MRRAAPRPALTAFALLASLGFGLFLSLSHLSGEASVLDRAEAMLADLRFLVAGPRPVPVGVVIVAIDERTVSAAGGYPLPRASLARLMEALHQGAPRAVALDMLLLDPGPEAADVALAAALADLPAAFGMAATFSRTDPGRQASLGPLTGLPVAGTLARPTERLRAAAQAGLVNVATDAGGTPRHIPLLVAHAGAVLPSLPLRAAMLATGRRPEWEADAVRLGETRTPLDLGAALALRFYGPQGSVPTVSGAAVLTGEADAAIREKIVVVGATALGSGDSLSTPFDPVLPGVEVLATGLSHLIHGDALRRDTAVRRADAVITLALPALMLAALSLTRVGLGLALAALPLAVFLVASVVSFAHGIWLSMSLPLAGLAPLGPYLGARLWLDRAEARRLTESRDGLLRFLPPAVAEKLTEAPDFLAVPVQQRAAVLFLDLSGFTSASEGLGPVRTQAMLKAMHDRVEEAVTARGGAVTSFMGDGAMALFGLPEMRPDDADRAVAAAFDLADTMRAWLAGLAPGEAPAGVRIGAHAGPVVLSRLGGARNQHITATGDTVNTTARLLDVAKAEGAVVVLSAALLAARAAQTPLPGPATEKTVAIRGRQAPLDVVLADV
;
A
#
# COMPACT_ATOMS: atom_id res chain seq x y z
N MET A 1 -19.71 -5.17 18.07
CA MET A 1 -18.92 -4.78 16.88
C MET A 1 -18.84 -5.96 15.90
N ARG A 2 -19.67 -5.96 14.84
CA ARG A 2 -19.81 -7.08 13.89
C ARG A 2 -18.55 -7.23 13.01
N ARG A 3 -18.16 -8.47 12.69
CA ARG A 3 -17.17 -8.79 11.64
C ARG A 3 -17.64 -8.10 10.35
N ALA A 4 -16.76 -7.33 9.68
CA ALA A 4 -17.01 -6.95 8.30
C ALA A 4 -17.19 -8.25 7.50
N ALA A 5 -18.36 -8.43 6.89
CA ALA A 5 -18.62 -9.65 6.15
C ALA A 5 -17.59 -9.76 5.02
N PRO A 6 -16.98 -10.94 4.80
CA PRO A 6 -16.12 -11.14 3.64
C PRO A 6 -16.91 -10.77 2.39
N ARG A 7 -16.31 -9.99 1.48
CA ARG A 7 -16.94 -9.57 0.22
C ARG A 7 -16.41 -10.44 -0.93
N PRO A 8 -16.92 -11.67 -1.10
CA PRO A 8 -16.34 -12.70 -1.96
C PRO A 8 -16.21 -12.26 -3.42
N ALA A 9 -17.18 -11.47 -3.93
CA ALA A 9 -17.17 -10.99 -5.30
C ALA A 9 -16.03 -9.99 -5.57
N LEU A 10 -15.84 -9.00 -4.67
CA LEU A 10 -14.75 -8.03 -4.79
C LEU A 10 -13.39 -8.72 -4.66
N THR A 11 -13.26 -9.66 -3.73
CA THR A 11 -12.02 -10.40 -3.52
C THR A 11 -11.72 -11.34 -4.68
N ALA A 12 -12.73 -12.01 -5.25
CA ALA A 12 -12.56 -12.86 -6.43
C ALA A 12 -12.13 -12.04 -7.65
N PHE A 13 -12.77 -10.88 -7.88
CA PHE A 13 -12.37 -9.97 -8.95
C PHE A 13 -10.92 -9.48 -8.77
N ALA A 14 -10.56 -9.03 -7.57
CA ALA A 14 -9.20 -8.58 -7.28
C ALA A 14 -8.17 -9.71 -7.42
N LEU A 15 -8.53 -10.95 -7.06
CA LEU A 15 -7.66 -12.11 -7.23
C LEU A 15 -7.43 -12.41 -8.72
N LEU A 16 -8.50 -12.44 -9.52
CA LEU A 16 -8.40 -12.64 -10.97
C LEU A 16 -7.60 -11.52 -11.64
N ALA A 17 -7.80 -10.27 -11.24
CA ALA A 17 -7.02 -9.14 -11.74
C ALA A 17 -5.54 -9.26 -11.36
N SER A 18 -5.23 -9.68 -10.12
CA SER A 18 -3.86 -9.89 -9.65
C SER A 18 -3.17 -11.03 -10.38
N LEU A 19 -3.86 -12.16 -10.56
CA LEU A 19 -3.34 -13.32 -11.29
C LEU A 19 -3.17 -13.01 -12.78
N GLY A 20 -4.13 -12.34 -13.41
CA GLY A 20 -4.06 -11.95 -14.82
C GLY A 20 -2.92 -10.96 -15.08
N PHE A 21 -2.80 -9.93 -14.25
CA PHE A 21 -1.71 -8.95 -14.36
C PHE A 21 -0.34 -9.58 -14.06
N GLY A 22 -0.25 -10.38 -12.99
CA GLY A 22 0.99 -11.11 -12.66
C GLY A 22 1.40 -12.11 -13.73
N LEU A 23 0.45 -12.79 -14.38
CA LEU A 23 0.70 -13.70 -15.49
C LEU A 23 1.21 -12.94 -16.71
N PHE A 24 0.58 -11.81 -17.06
CA PHE A 24 1.06 -10.93 -18.14
C PHE A 24 2.52 -10.51 -17.92
N LEU A 25 2.84 -10.00 -16.72
CA LEU A 25 4.21 -9.62 -16.38
C LEU A 25 5.18 -10.81 -16.43
N SER A 26 4.75 -11.98 -15.92
CA SER A 26 5.55 -13.20 -15.89
C SER A 26 5.86 -13.74 -17.28
N LEU A 27 4.91 -13.66 -18.22
CA LEU A 27 5.11 -14.13 -19.59
C LEU A 27 6.17 -13.29 -20.30
N SER A 28 6.10 -11.95 -20.22
CA SER A 28 7.14 -11.06 -20.77
C SER A 28 8.49 -11.26 -20.09
N HIS A 29 8.50 -11.51 -18.77
CA HIS A 29 9.73 -11.78 -18.02
C HIS A 29 10.42 -13.08 -18.45
N LEU A 30 9.64 -14.13 -18.72
CA LEU A 30 10.14 -15.44 -19.15
C LEU A 30 10.57 -15.45 -20.62
N SER A 31 9.96 -14.62 -21.47
CA SER A 31 10.37 -14.47 -22.88
C SER A 31 11.62 -13.61 -23.06
N GLY A 32 12.04 -12.88 -22.02
CA GLY A 32 13.19 -11.97 -22.10
C GLY A 32 12.89 -10.69 -22.88
N GLU A 33 11.62 -10.32 -23.02
CA GLU A 33 11.22 -9.07 -23.64
C GLU A 33 11.61 -7.88 -22.76
N ALA A 34 12.21 -6.86 -23.37
CA ALA A 34 12.59 -5.64 -22.68
C ALA A 34 11.36 -4.98 -22.05
N SER A 35 11.43 -4.69 -20.76
CA SER A 35 10.33 -4.14 -19.96
C SER A 35 10.74 -2.86 -19.24
N VAL A 36 9.76 -2.00 -18.95
CA VAL A 36 9.96 -0.84 -18.07
C VAL A 36 10.45 -1.26 -16.67
N LEU A 37 10.21 -2.51 -16.28
CA LEU A 37 10.67 -3.09 -15.02
C LEU A 37 12.17 -3.35 -14.98
N ASP A 38 12.84 -3.48 -16.12
CA ASP A 38 14.28 -3.77 -16.18
C ASP A 38 15.10 -2.61 -15.62
N ARG A 39 14.64 -1.37 -15.83
CA ARG A 39 15.28 -0.17 -15.24
C ARG A 39 15.15 -0.17 -13.72
N ALA A 40 13.96 -0.50 -13.20
CA ALA A 40 13.75 -0.60 -11.76
C ALA A 40 14.59 -1.74 -11.16
N GLU A 41 14.66 -2.89 -11.85
CA GLU A 41 15.49 -4.03 -11.45
C GLU A 41 16.97 -3.67 -11.42
N ALA A 42 17.47 -2.93 -12.40
CA ALA A 42 18.86 -2.46 -12.45
C ALA A 42 19.22 -1.63 -11.22
N MET A 43 18.38 -0.65 -10.85
CA MET A 43 18.58 0.16 -9.65
C MET A 43 18.52 -0.66 -8.35
N LEU A 44 17.60 -1.64 -8.27
CA LEU A 44 17.49 -2.54 -7.12
C LEU A 44 18.65 -3.54 -7.05
N ALA A 45 19.23 -3.92 -8.20
CA ALA A 45 20.43 -4.74 -8.26
C ALA A 45 21.66 -3.96 -7.76
N ASP A 46 21.83 -2.68 -8.14
CA ASP A 46 22.89 -1.81 -7.58
C ASP A 46 22.86 -1.78 -6.06
N LEU A 47 21.68 -1.53 -5.48
CA LEU A 47 21.51 -1.51 -4.04
C LEU A 47 21.94 -2.84 -3.41
N ARG A 48 21.60 -3.97 -4.02
CA ARG A 48 21.95 -5.30 -3.50
C ARG A 48 23.44 -5.62 -3.64
N PHE A 49 24.11 -5.14 -4.69
CA PHE A 49 25.57 -5.21 -4.79
C PHE A 49 26.25 -4.42 -3.67
N LEU A 50 25.79 -3.19 -3.42
CA LEU A 50 26.32 -2.34 -2.35
C LEU A 50 26.07 -2.94 -0.95
N VAL A 51 24.89 -3.52 -0.72
CA VAL A 51 24.54 -4.18 0.54
C VAL A 51 25.35 -5.47 0.74
N ALA A 52 25.57 -6.25 -0.32
CA ALA A 52 26.39 -7.46 -0.25
C ALA A 52 27.88 -7.14 -0.03
N GLY A 53 28.33 -5.97 -0.49
CA GLY A 53 29.69 -5.47 -0.33
C GLY A 53 30.73 -6.17 -1.23
N PRO A 54 32.00 -5.72 -1.16
CA PRO A 54 33.11 -6.33 -1.88
C PRO A 54 33.37 -7.78 -1.43
N ARG A 55 33.91 -8.59 -2.32
CA ARG A 55 34.26 -10.00 -2.11
C ARG A 55 35.68 -10.29 -2.54
N PRO A 56 36.37 -11.27 -1.91
CA PRO A 56 37.68 -11.68 -2.36
C PRO A 56 37.61 -12.32 -3.75
N VAL A 57 38.59 -12.00 -4.60
CA VAL A 57 38.76 -12.61 -5.93
C VAL A 57 39.48 -13.96 -5.78
N PRO A 58 38.96 -15.05 -6.37
CA PRO A 58 39.67 -16.32 -6.44
C PRO A 58 41.03 -16.19 -7.14
N VAL A 59 42.02 -16.95 -6.66
CA VAL A 59 43.36 -16.91 -7.24
C VAL A 59 43.38 -17.65 -8.58
N GLY A 60 43.77 -16.97 -9.67
CA GLY A 60 43.92 -17.61 -10.97
C GLY A 60 43.93 -16.67 -12.16
N VAL A 61 43.33 -15.49 -12.01
CA VAL A 61 43.27 -14.45 -13.05
C VAL A 61 44.04 -13.22 -12.57
N VAL A 62 44.83 -12.63 -13.46
CA VAL A 62 45.59 -11.39 -13.21
C VAL A 62 45.43 -10.44 -14.39
N ILE A 63 45.31 -9.15 -14.11
CA ILE A 63 45.27 -8.10 -15.13
C ILE A 63 46.68 -7.57 -15.33
N VAL A 64 47.13 -7.51 -16.57
CA VAL A 64 48.32 -6.76 -16.98
C VAL A 64 47.84 -5.45 -17.58
N ALA A 65 47.92 -4.42 -16.75
CA ALA A 65 47.40 -3.10 -17.03
C ALA A 65 48.34 -2.34 -17.98
N ILE A 66 47.77 -1.85 -19.09
CA ILE A 66 48.39 -0.79 -19.86
C ILE A 66 47.99 0.52 -19.18
N ASP A 67 48.75 0.82 -18.14
CA ASP A 67 48.64 2.00 -17.28
C ASP A 67 49.51 3.15 -17.82
N GLU A 68 49.49 4.29 -17.13
CA GLU A 68 50.29 5.47 -17.48
C GLU A 68 51.79 5.15 -17.55
N ARG A 69 52.27 4.23 -16.70
CA ARG A 69 53.67 3.81 -16.66
C ARG A 69 54.05 3.07 -17.94
N THR A 70 53.18 2.17 -18.40
CA THR A 70 53.33 1.42 -19.65
C THR A 70 53.23 2.35 -20.87
N VAL A 71 52.26 3.25 -20.87
CA VAL A 71 52.06 4.24 -21.95
C VAL A 71 53.25 5.19 -22.05
N SER A 72 53.76 5.68 -20.92
CA SER A 72 54.94 6.55 -20.86
C SER A 72 56.20 5.84 -21.38
N ALA A 73 56.42 4.58 -20.97
CA ALA A 73 57.54 3.78 -21.45
C ALA A 73 57.46 3.44 -22.95
N ALA A 74 56.24 3.37 -23.51
CA ALA A 74 56.00 3.05 -24.91
C ALA A 74 55.91 4.27 -25.83
N GLY A 75 55.86 5.49 -25.28
CA GLY A 75 55.80 6.75 -26.02
C GLY A 75 54.39 7.22 -26.44
N GLY A 76 53.32 6.54 -25.99
CA GLY A 76 51.93 6.96 -26.27
C GLY A 76 50.91 5.82 -26.26
N TYR A 77 49.62 6.20 -26.35
CA TYR A 77 48.48 5.29 -26.51
C TYR A 77 47.71 5.68 -27.79
N PRO A 78 47.24 4.73 -28.62
CA PRO A 78 47.41 3.27 -28.52
C PRO A 78 48.88 2.81 -28.54
N LEU A 79 49.17 1.67 -27.91
CA LEU A 79 50.54 1.15 -27.86
C LEU A 79 51.07 0.80 -29.26
N PRO A 80 52.32 1.16 -29.59
CA PRO A 80 52.96 0.72 -30.83
C PRO A 80 53.00 -0.81 -30.93
N ARG A 81 52.82 -1.34 -32.14
CA ARG A 81 52.84 -2.80 -32.41
C ARG A 81 54.10 -3.50 -31.91
N ALA A 82 55.25 -2.85 -32.04
CA ALA A 82 56.53 -3.37 -31.54
C ALA A 82 56.59 -3.41 -30.00
N SER A 83 55.92 -2.48 -29.31
CA SER A 83 55.82 -2.49 -27.84
C SER A 83 54.87 -3.59 -27.37
N LEU A 84 53.77 -3.83 -28.09
CA LEU A 84 52.89 -4.98 -27.83
C LEU A 84 53.61 -6.31 -28.05
N ALA A 85 54.42 -6.44 -29.12
CA ALA A 85 55.21 -7.64 -29.38
C ALA A 85 56.18 -7.93 -28.21
N ARG A 86 56.96 -6.92 -27.77
CA ARG A 86 57.85 -7.05 -26.60
C ARG A 86 57.10 -7.41 -25.32
N LEU A 87 55.89 -6.87 -25.12
CA LEU A 87 55.07 -7.23 -23.97
C LEU A 87 54.62 -8.69 -24.03
N MET A 88 54.22 -9.19 -25.21
CA MET A 88 53.86 -10.60 -25.38
C MET A 88 55.07 -11.53 -25.18
N GLU A 89 56.24 -11.16 -25.69
CA GLU A 89 57.49 -11.89 -25.47
C GLU A 89 57.86 -11.95 -23.97
N ALA A 90 57.72 -10.83 -23.25
CA ALA A 90 57.94 -10.78 -21.81
C ALA A 90 56.92 -11.65 -21.05
N LEU A 91 55.64 -11.61 -21.45
CA LEU A 91 54.63 -12.52 -20.90
C LEU A 91 54.97 -13.98 -21.14
N HIS A 92 55.51 -14.34 -22.30
CA HIS A 92 55.97 -15.70 -22.59
C HIS A 92 57.04 -16.18 -21.60
N GLN A 93 57.99 -15.32 -21.23
CA GLN A 93 59.02 -15.63 -20.23
C GLN A 93 58.42 -15.89 -18.83
N GLY A 94 57.32 -15.21 -18.49
CA GLY A 94 56.57 -15.42 -17.26
C GLY A 94 55.76 -16.72 -17.20
N ALA A 95 55.64 -17.47 -18.30
CA ALA A 95 54.89 -18.73 -18.41
C ALA A 95 53.43 -18.69 -17.88
N PRO A 96 52.56 -17.82 -18.43
CA PRO A 96 51.14 -17.81 -18.12
C PRO A 96 50.42 -19.03 -18.72
N ARG A 97 49.28 -19.41 -18.13
CA ARG A 97 48.43 -20.49 -18.66
C ARG A 97 47.71 -20.12 -19.95
N ALA A 98 47.27 -18.87 -20.04
CA ALA A 98 46.69 -18.28 -21.24
C ALA A 98 46.74 -16.75 -21.16
N VAL A 99 46.70 -16.10 -22.31
CA VAL A 99 46.72 -14.64 -22.42
C VAL A 99 45.49 -14.17 -23.20
N ALA A 100 44.73 -13.26 -22.63
CA ALA A 100 43.60 -12.59 -23.25
C ALA A 100 43.96 -11.13 -23.52
N LEU A 101 44.14 -10.75 -24.78
CA LEU A 101 44.48 -9.40 -25.19
C LEU A 101 43.21 -8.63 -25.55
N ASP A 102 42.79 -7.71 -24.69
CA ASP A 102 41.65 -6.83 -24.89
C ASP A 102 42.01 -5.67 -25.83
N MET A 103 42.28 -6.01 -27.10
CA MET A 103 42.57 -5.07 -28.17
C MET A 103 42.04 -5.58 -29.50
N LEU A 104 41.40 -4.68 -30.25
CA LEU A 104 40.78 -4.99 -31.54
C LEU A 104 41.75 -4.97 -32.73
N LEU A 105 42.82 -4.16 -32.64
CA LEU A 105 43.93 -4.20 -33.59
C LEU A 105 43.48 -4.09 -35.07
N LEU A 106 42.51 -3.22 -35.37
CA LEU A 106 41.79 -3.13 -36.65
C LEU A 106 42.68 -2.63 -37.81
N ASP A 107 43.55 -1.65 -37.54
CA ASP A 107 44.39 -1.03 -38.55
C ASP A 107 45.74 -1.76 -38.70
N PRO A 108 46.25 -1.90 -39.94
CA PRO A 108 47.57 -2.49 -40.18
C PRO A 108 48.68 -1.63 -39.58
N GLY A 109 49.59 -2.28 -38.86
CA GLY A 109 50.79 -1.64 -38.35
C GLY A 109 51.94 -1.66 -39.36
N PRO A 110 53.11 -1.12 -38.97
CA PRO A 110 54.35 -1.34 -39.72
C PRO A 110 54.60 -2.85 -39.89
N GLU A 111 54.92 -3.29 -41.10
CA GLU A 111 54.97 -4.72 -41.44
C GLU A 111 55.88 -5.54 -40.51
N ALA A 112 57.09 -5.05 -40.23
CA ALA A 112 58.02 -5.72 -39.33
C ALA A 112 57.47 -5.89 -37.90
N ALA A 113 56.68 -4.91 -37.42
CA ALA A 113 56.11 -4.94 -36.09
C ALA A 113 54.88 -5.85 -35.99
N ASP A 114 54.06 -5.92 -37.04
CA ASP A 114 52.95 -6.88 -37.12
C ASP A 114 53.46 -8.33 -37.25
N VAL A 115 54.59 -8.54 -37.95
CA VAL A 115 55.26 -9.85 -38.00
C VAL A 115 55.78 -10.25 -36.63
N ALA A 116 56.46 -9.34 -35.91
CA ALA A 116 56.95 -9.62 -34.56
C ALA A 116 55.80 -9.93 -33.59
N LEU A 117 54.72 -9.13 -33.63
CA LEU A 117 53.55 -9.37 -32.77
C LEU A 117 52.85 -10.70 -33.11
N ALA A 118 52.73 -11.05 -34.39
CA ALA A 118 52.17 -12.33 -34.82
C ALA A 118 53.02 -13.51 -34.30
N ALA A 119 54.35 -13.42 -34.39
CA ALA A 119 55.24 -14.45 -33.86
C ALA A 119 55.09 -14.60 -32.33
N ALA A 120 55.13 -13.48 -31.59
CA ALA A 120 54.98 -13.50 -30.14
C ALA A 120 53.63 -14.05 -29.66
N LEU A 121 52.55 -13.79 -30.42
CA LEU A 121 51.22 -14.36 -30.14
C LEU A 121 51.13 -15.86 -30.45
N ALA A 122 51.84 -16.34 -31.46
CA ALA A 122 51.85 -17.75 -31.85
C ALA A 122 52.58 -18.65 -30.83
N ASP A 123 53.57 -18.09 -30.12
CA ASP A 123 54.35 -18.77 -29.09
C ASP A 123 53.60 -18.90 -27.74
N LEU A 124 52.41 -18.33 -27.63
CA LEU A 124 51.59 -18.31 -26.42
C LEU A 124 50.20 -18.89 -26.67
N PRO A 125 49.56 -19.50 -25.64
CA PRO A 125 48.12 -19.76 -25.66
C PRO A 125 47.34 -18.45 -25.54
N ALA A 126 47.33 -17.65 -26.62
CA ALA A 126 46.80 -16.30 -26.67
C ALA A 126 45.50 -16.19 -27.47
N ALA A 127 44.63 -15.29 -27.00
CA ALA A 127 43.47 -14.82 -27.74
C ALA A 127 43.42 -13.30 -27.73
N PHE A 128 42.96 -12.71 -28.83
CA PHE A 128 42.79 -11.26 -28.95
C PHE A 128 41.31 -10.88 -29.11
N GLY A 129 41.03 -9.61 -28.82
CA GLY A 129 39.72 -9.01 -28.92
C GLY A 129 39.24 -8.84 -30.36
N MET A 130 37.95 -9.09 -30.57
CA MET A 130 37.20 -8.64 -31.72
C MET A 130 35.89 -8.02 -31.24
N ALA A 131 35.27 -7.14 -32.01
CA ALA A 131 34.01 -6.52 -31.61
C ALA A 131 32.91 -6.77 -32.63
N ALA A 132 31.69 -7.00 -32.16
CA ALA A 132 30.49 -7.07 -32.96
C ALA A 132 29.69 -5.77 -32.84
N THR A 133 29.03 -5.38 -33.93
CA THR A 133 27.95 -4.38 -33.88
C THR A 133 26.61 -5.09 -34.07
N PHE A 134 25.60 -4.63 -33.35
CA PHE A 134 24.26 -5.19 -33.39
C PHE A 134 23.32 -4.21 -34.11
N SER A 135 22.49 -4.72 -35.02
CA SER A 135 21.59 -3.86 -35.78
C SER A 135 20.48 -3.31 -34.90
N ARG A 136 20.26 -1.99 -34.94
CA ARG A 136 19.15 -1.33 -34.23
C ARG A 136 17.78 -1.57 -34.87
N THR A 137 17.75 -1.99 -36.14
CA THR A 137 16.51 -2.15 -36.92
C THR A 137 15.91 -3.55 -36.87
N ASP A 138 16.68 -4.54 -36.41
CA ASP A 138 16.23 -5.93 -36.23
C ASP A 138 16.74 -6.50 -34.89
N PRO A 139 16.38 -5.87 -33.75
CA PRO A 139 16.90 -6.24 -32.42
C PRO A 139 16.43 -7.64 -31.95
N GLY A 140 15.50 -8.28 -32.67
CA GLY A 140 14.91 -9.57 -32.33
C GLY A 140 15.47 -10.76 -33.08
N ARG A 141 16.47 -10.57 -33.96
CA ARG A 141 17.06 -11.70 -34.69
C ARG A 141 17.86 -12.55 -33.71
N GLN A 142 17.26 -13.66 -33.32
CA GLN A 142 17.84 -14.63 -32.40
C GLN A 142 18.26 -15.87 -33.17
N ALA A 143 19.42 -16.42 -32.82
CA ALA A 143 19.87 -17.72 -33.30
C ALA A 143 19.75 -18.77 -32.19
N SER A 144 19.74 -20.03 -32.61
CA SER A 144 19.82 -21.17 -31.69
C SER A 144 21.04 -22.00 -32.02
N LEU A 145 21.72 -22.50 -30.99
CA LEU A 145 22.84 -23.43 -31.10
C LEU A 145 22.61 -24.61 -30.16
N GLY A 146 22.21 -25.75 -30.71
CA GLY A 146 21.91 -26.95 -29.92
C GLY A 146 20.85 -26.64 -28.85
N PRO A 147 21.14 -26.81 -27.54
CA PRO A 147 20.20 -26.52 -26.46
C PRO A 147 20.02 -25.02 -26.17
N LEU A 148 20.88 -24.15 -26.71
CA LEU A 148 20.83 -22.71 -26.46
C LEU A 148 19.91 -22.03 -27.48
N THR A 149 19.00 -21.21 -26.98
CA THR A 149 18.10 -20.37 -27.77
C THR A 149 18.33 -18.90 -27.41
N GLY A 150 17.92 -17.99 -28.30
CA GLY A 150 17.97 -16.56 -28.00
C GLY A 150 19.35 -15.92 -28.16
N LEU A 151 20.28 -16.54 -28.90
CA LEU A 151 21.63 -15.98 -29.07
C LEU A 151 21.58 -14.65 -29.83
N PRO A 152 22.32 -13.62 -29.38
CA PRO A 152 22.36 -12.35 -30.09
C PRO A 152 23.02 -12.50 -31.46
N VAL A 153 22.45 -11.87 -32.49
CA VAL A 153 22.96 -11.92 -33.86
C VAL A 153 23.68 -10.63 -34.22
N ALA A 154 24.98 -10.72 -34.51
CA ALA A 154 25.80 -9.58 -34.93
C ALA A 154 25.56 -9.21 -36.40
N GLY A 155 25.42 -7.91 -36.66
CA GLY A 155 25.32 -7.34 -38.00
C GLY A 155 26.69 -7.26 -38.68
N THR A 156 27.64 -6.54 -38.09
CA THR A 156 29.02 -6.46 -38.57
C THR A 156 30.02 -6.86 -37.50
N LEU A 157 31.21 -7.25 -37.94
CA LEU A 157 32.32 -7.61 -37.06
C LEU A 157 33.52 -6.72 -37.37
N ALA A 158 34.04 -6.05 -36.34
CA ALA A 158 35.35 -5.43 -36.34
C ALA A 158 36.38 -6.50 -35.97
N ARG A 159 37.13 -6.96 -36.97
CA ARG A 159 38.11 -8.04 -36.85
C ARG A 159 39.53 -7.45 -36.96
N PRO A 160 40.52 -8.03 -36.28
CA PRO A 160 41.91 -7.65 -36.51
C PRO A 160 42.37 -8.01 -37.91
N THR A 161 43.57 -7.52 -38.24
CA THR A 161 44.24 -7.82 -39.50
C THR A 161 44.42 -9.31 -39.73
N GLU A 162 44.41 -9.71 -41.00
CA GLU A 162 44.46 -11.12 -41.41
C GLU A 162 45.68 -11.85 -40.86
N ARG A 163 46.84 -11.18 -40.82
CA ARG A 163 48.10 -11.73 -40.29
C ARG A 163 47.99 -12.11 -38.82
N LEU A 164 47.40 -11.24 -37.99
CA LEU A 164 47.22 -11.52 -36.56
C LEU A 164 46.17 -12.60 -36.34
N ARG A 165 45.12 -12.62 -37.18
CA ARG A 165 44.08 -13.65 -37.14
C ARG A 165 44.57 -15.05 -37.49
N ALA A 166 45.63 -15.14 -38.29
CA ALA A 166 46.30 -16.41 -38.57
C ALA A 166 47.20 -16.88 -37.41
N ALA A 167 47.68 -15.97 -36.56
CA ALA A 167 48.62 -16.26 -35.48
C ALA A 167 47.94 -16.68 -34.17
N ALA A 168 46.80 -16.08 -33.81
CA ALA A 168 46.09 -16.36 -32.56
C ALA A 168 44.57 -16.43 -32.73
N GLN A 169 43.88 -16.95 -31.71
CA GLN A 169 42.42 -17.07 -31.74
C GLN A 169 41.75 -15.72 -31.41
N ALA A 170 40.55 -15.50 -31.96
CA ALA A 170 39.74 -14.33 -31.68
C ALA A 170 38.64 -14.64 -30.65
N GLY A 171 38.28 -13.64 -29.85
CA GLY A 171 37.09 -13.66 -28.98
C GLY A 171 36.43 -12.29 -28.86
N LEU A 172 35.11 -12.27 -28.75
CA LEU A 172 34.33 -11.03 -28.69
C LEU A 172 34.49 -10.30 -27.37
N VAL A 173 34.82 -9.01 -27.40
CA VAL A 173 34.95 -8.14 -26.22
C VAL A 173 33.64 -7.43 -25.86
N ASN A 174 32.56 -7.73 -26.59
CA ASN A 174 31.27 -7.13 -26.34
C ASN A 174 30.76 -7.43 -24.93
N VAL A 175 30.41 -6.37 -24.22
CA VAL A 175 29.72 -6.45 -22.94
C VAL A 175 28.31 -5.89 -23.10
N ALA A 176 27.32 -6.54 -22.50
CA ALA A 176 25.93 -6.09 -22.53
C ALA A 176 25.65 -5.24 -21.29
N THR A 177 25.31 -3.97 -21.51
CA THR A 177 24.79 -3.10 -20.46
C THR A 177 23.30 -3.30 -20.30
N ASP A 178 22.82 -3.29 -19.06
CA ASP A 178 21.38 -3.31 -18.80
C ASP A 178 20.74 -1.91 -18.94
N ALA A 179 19.45 -1.82 -18.61
CA ALA A 179 18.69 -0.57 -18.70
C ALA A 179 19.25 0.58 -17.83
N GLY A 180 20.11 0.28 -16.85
CA GLY A 180 20.83 1.25 -16.03
C GLY A 180 22.19 1.67 -16.61
N GLY A 181 22.64 1.04 -17.70
CA GLY A 181 23.96 1.27 -18.30
C GLY A 181 25.09 0.47 -17.66
N THR A 182 24.79 -0.42 -16.72
CA THR A 182 25.79 -1.22 -16.01
C THR A 182 26.08 -2.53 -16.76
N PRO A 183 27.35 -2.94 -16.92
CA PRO A 183 27.72 -4.16 -17.64
C PRO A 183 27.50 -5.43 -16.80
N ARG A 184 26.26 -5.77 -16.45
CA ARG A 184 25.97 -6.94 -15.59
C ARG A 184 25.98 -8.28 -16.34
N HIS A 185 26.09 -8.26 -17.66
CA HIS A 185 26.02 -9.47 -18.49
C HIS A 185 27.10 -9.48 -19.57
N ILE A 186 27.74 -10.63 -19.78
CA ILE A 186 28.63 -10.88 -20.92
C ILE A 186 27.99 -11.94 -21.82
N PRO A 187 27.62 -11.64 -23.08
CA PRO A 187 27.18 -12.66 -24.02
C PRO A 187 28.36 -13.59 -24.32
N LEU A 188 28.27 -14.87 -23.91
CA LEU A 188 29.35 -15.82 -24.13
C LEU A 188 29.45 -16.26 -25.58
N LEU A 189 28.33 -16.20 -26.30
CA LEU A 189 28.21 -16.59 -27.69
C LEU A 189 27.45 -15.51 -28.46
N VAL A 190 27.90 -15.24 -29.68
CA VAL A 190 27.22 -14.36 -30.63
C VAL A 190 27.15 -15.06 -31.98
N ALA A 191 25.97 -15.05 -32.59
CA ALA A 191 25.78 -15.63 -33.91
C ALA A 191 26.08 -14.59 -35.00
N HIS A 192 26.80 -14.98 -36.05
CA HIS A 192 27.09 -14.13 -37.19
C HIS A 192 27.30 -14.96 -38.46
N ALA A 193 26.57 -14.63 -39.53
CA ALA A 193 26.68 -15.28 -40.83
C ALA A 193 26.66 -16.83 -40.79
N GLY A 194 25.82 -17.41 -39.92
CA GLY A 194 25.67 -18.87 -39.75
C GLY A 194 26.72 -19.53 -38.85
N ALA A 195 27.69 -18.78 -38.33
CA ALA A 195 28.67 -19.25 -37.34
C ALA A 195 28.37 -18.69 -35.95
N VAL A 196 28.87 -19.36 -34.91
CA VAL A 196 28.80 -18.88 -33.53
C VAL A 196 30.20 -18.55 -33.02
N LEU A 197 30.36 -17.34 -32.52
CA LEU A 197 31.63 -16.77 -32.08
C LEU A 197 31.64 -16.65 -30.56
N PRO A 198 32.68 -17.14 -29.86
CA PRO A 198 32.77 -17.01 -28.41
C PRO A 198 33.25 -15.63 -28.00
N SER A 199 32.93 -15.24 -26.76
CA SER A 199 33.51 -14.07 -26.11
C SER A 199 34.99 -14.25 -25.79
N LEU A 200 35.72 -13.15 -25.59
CA LEU A 200 37.14 -13.17 -25.20
C LEU A 200 37.34 -13.90 -23.86
N PRO A 201 36.53 -13.66 -22.80
CA PRO A 201 36.61 -14.45 -21.57
C PRO A 201 36.42 -15.95 -21.80
N LEU A 202 35.45 -16.36 -22.63
CA LEU A 202 35.23 -17.78 -22.91
C LEU A 202 36.41 -18.39 -23.68
N ARG A 203 36.91 -17.68 -24.69
CA ARG A 203 38.06 -18.12 -25.47
C ARG A 203 39.30 -18.29 -24.60
N ALA A 204 39.58 -17.34 -23.72
CA ALA A 204 40.70 -17.39 -22.79
C ALA A 204 40.57 -18.56 -21.79
N ALA A 205 39.35 -18.81 -21.29
CA ALA A 205 39.08 -19.95 -20.41
C ALA A 205 39.31 -21.29 -21.13
N MET A 206 38.87 -21.41 -22.39
CA MET A 206 39.12 -22.60 -23.22
C MET A 206 40.61 -22.85 -23.45
N LEU A 207 41.38 -21.79 -23.72
CA LEU A 207 42.84 -21.87 -23.88
C LEU A 207 43.51 -22.30 -22.57
N ALA A 208 43.15 -21.68 -21.45
CA ALA A 208 43.74 -21.97 -20.14
C ALA A 208 43.49 -23.40 -19.65
N THR A 209 42.33 -23.96 -19.99
CA THR A 209 41.92 -25.31 -19.57
C THR A 209 42.25 -26.39 -20.59
N GLY A 210 42.48 -26.02 -21.85
CA GLY A 210 42.60 -26.96 -22.97
C GLY A 210 41.32 -27.76 -23.24
N ARG A 211 40.17 -27.32 -22.72
CA ARG A 211 38.87 -28.00 -22.84
C ARG A 211 37.92 -27.21 -23.72
N ARG A 212 37.03 -27.93 -24.42
CA ARG A 212 35.91 -27.33 -25.15
C ARG A 212 34.72 -27.14 -24.19
N PRO A 213 33.93 -26.07 -24.34
CA PRO A 213 32.73 -25.87 -23.53
C PRO A 213 31.67 -26.90 -23.91
N GLU A 214 31.06 -27.51 -22.92
CA GLU A 214 29.87 -28.33 -23.07
C GLU A 214 28.65 -27.48 -22.70
N TRP A 215 27.70 -27.41 -23.63
CA TRP A 215 26.55 -26.53 -23.52
C TRP A 215 25.35 -27.27 -22.95
N GLU A 216 24.77 -26.71 -21.89
CA GLU A 216 23.47 -27.07 -21.35
C GLU A 216 22.44 -25.99 -21.74
N ALA A 217 21.16 -26.20 -21.42
CA ALA A 217 20.13 -25.21 -21.73
C ALA A 217 20.31 -23.89 -20.95
N ASP A 218 20.81 -23.97 -19.72
CA ASP A 218 20.94 -22.85 -18.78
C ASP A 218 22.31 -22.77 -18.09
N ALA A 219 23.32 -23.44 -18.65
CA ALA A 219 24.67 -23.44 -18.13
C ALA A 219 25.70 -23.78 -19.20
N VAL A 220 26.95 -23.45 -18.90
CA VAL A 220 28.12 -23.94 -19.63
C VAL A 220 29.02 -24.70 -18.66
N ARG A 221 29.48 -25.87 -19.08
CA ARG A 221 30.47 -26.66 -18.35
C ARG A 221 31.82 -26.59 -19.06
N LEU A 222 32.85 -26.19 -18.33
CA LEU A 222 34.22 -26.14 -18.81
C LEU A 222 35.11 -26.96 -17.87
N GLY A 223 35.42 -28.19 -18.28
CA GLY A 223 36.06 -29.16 -17.39
C GLY A 223 35.11 -29.56 -16.25
N GLU A 224 35.53 -29.34 -15.01
CA GLU A 224 34.72 -29.64 -13.82
C GLU A 224 33.82 -28.46 -13.39
N THR A 225 34.10 -27.25 -13.89
CA THR A 225 33.39 -26.04 -13.51
C THR A 225 32.10 -25.90 -14.31
N ARG A 226 30.95 -25.88 -13.62
CA ARG A 226 29.63 -25.57 -14.20
C ARG A 226 29.26 -24.12 -13.87
N THR A 227 29.06 -23.30 -14.88
CA THR A 227 28.69 -21.89 -14.74
C THR A 227 27.26 -21.66 -15.23
N PRO A 228 26.35 -21.15 -14.39
CA PRO A 228 24.97 -20.86 -14.82
C PRO A 228 24.93 -19.72 -15.83
N LEU A 229 24.01 -19.80 -16.77
CA LEU A 229 23.76 -18.79 -17.80
C LEU A 229 22.32 -18.28 -17.72
N ASP A 230 22.17 -17.02 -18.09
CA ASP A 230 20.88 -16.40 -18.36
C ASP A 230 20.49 -16.59 -19.84
N LEU A 231 19.34 -16.04 -20.23
CA LEU A 231 18.81 -16.01 -21.59
C LEU A 231 19.87 -15.56 -22.61
N GLY A 232 19.90 -16.20 -23.77
CA GLY A 232 20.83 -15.87 -24.85
C GLY A 232 22.29 -16.23 -24.55
N ALA A 233 22.54 -17.21 -23.66
CA ALA A 233 23.87 -17.61 -23.21
C ALA A 233 24.67 -16.45 -22.57
N ALA A 234 23.96 -15.58 -21.85
CA ALA A 234 24.57 -14.47 -21.14
C ALA A 234 25.10 -14.92 -19.78
N LEU A 235 26.36 -14.60 -19.49
CA LEU A 235 26.98 -14.78 -18.18
C LEU A 235 26.62 -13.59 -17.28
N ALA A 236 25.84 -13.83 -16.22
CA ALA A 236 25.52 -12.79 -15.24
C ALA A 236 26.70 -12.57 -14.28
N LEU A 237 27.21 -11.33 -14.26
CA LEU A 237 28.41 -10.98 -13.51
C LEU A 237 28.10 -10.70 -12.05
N ARG A 238 28.92 -11.30 -11.18
CA ARG A 238 29.02 -10.97 -9.77
C ARG A 238 30.28 -10.13 -9.50
N PHE A 239 30.16 -8.80 -9.49
CA PHE A 239 31.32 -7.93 -9.26
C PHE A 239 31.99 -8.22 -7.91
N TYR A 240 33.32 -8.25 -7.91
CA TYR A 240 34.12 -8.48 -6.71
C TYR A 240 34.32 -7.22 -5.87
N GLY A 241 34.19 -6.02 -6.45
CA GLY A 241 34.36 -4.78 -5.70
C GLY A 241 34.68 -3.59 -6.62
N PRO A 242 35.25 -2.50 -6.06
CA PRO A 242 35.73 -1.35 -6.83
C PRO A 242 36.97 -1.70 -7.67
N GLN A 243 37.47 -0.75 -8.46
CA GLN A 243 38.67 -0.92 -9.26
C GLN A 243 39.85 -1.51 -8.47
N GLY A 244 40.57 -2.46 -9.08
CA GLY A 244 41.72 -3.13 -8.47
C GLY A 244 41.34 -4.28 -7.54
N SER A 245 40.08 -4.72 -7.58
CA SER A 245 39.65 -5.94 -6.87
C SER A 245 40.32 -7.17 -7.48
N VAL A 246 40.41 -7.22 -8.82
CA VAL A 246 41.19 -8.24 -9.52
C VAL A 246 42.68 -7.87 -9.42
N PRO A 247 43.57 -8.82 -9.03
CA PRO A 247 45.01 -8.56 -8.96
C PRO A 247 45.53 -7.95 -10.27
N THR A 248 46.14 -6.78 -10.17
CA THR A 248 46.57 -6.00 -11.34
C THR A 248 48.05 -5.66 -11.22
N VAL A 249 48.80 -5.89 -12.29
CA VAL A 249 50.23 -5.52 -12.42
C VAL A 249 50.41 -4.63 -13.64
N SER A 250 51.35 -3.70 -13.56
CA SER A 250 51.69 -2.82 -14.68
C SER A 250 52.35 -3.59 -15.82
N GLY A 251 51.99 -3.32 -17.07
CA GLY A 251 52.68 -3.83 -18.25
C GLY A 251 54.15 -3.43 -18.29
N ALA A 252 54.50 -2.25 -17.76
CA ALA A 252 55.89 -1.83 -17.59
C ALA A 252 56.68 -2.76 -16.65
N ALA A 253 56.04 -3.25 -15.57
CA ALA A 253 56.67 -4.18 -14.63
C ALA A 253 56.84 -5.59 -15.23
N VAL A 254 55.97 -5.98 -16.16
CA VAL A 254 56.15 -7.21 -16.96
C VAL A 254 57.35 -7.07 -17.89
N LEU A 255 57.51 -5.93 -18.56
CA LEU A 255 58.64 -5.68 -19.45
C LEU A 255 60.01 -5.70 -18.74
N THR A 256 60.06 -5.39 -17.44
CA THR A 256 61.29 -5.44 -16.63
C THR A 256 61.49 -6.77 -15.89
N GLY A 257 60.54 -7.71 -15.98
CA GLY A 257 60.57 -8.99 -15.26
C GLY A 257 60.19 -8.90 -13.78
N GLU A 258 59.83 -7.72 -13.26
CA GLU A 258 59.41 -7.53 -11.86
C GLU A 258 58.12 -8.28 -11.52
N ALA A 259 57.26 -8.49 -12.51
CA ALA A 259 55.94 -9.10 -12.33
C ALA A 259 55.87 -10.60 -12.64
N ASP A 260 56.99 -11.27 -12.97
CA ASP A 260 57.01 -12.68 -13.40
C ASP A 260 56.36 -13.63 -12.38
N ALA A 261 56.59 -13.39 -11.09
CA ALA A 261 55.99 -14.19 -10.03
C ALA A 261 54.46 -14.04 -9.95
N ALA A 262 53.93 -12.87 -10.32
CA ALA A 262 52.50 -12.57 -10.28
C ALA A 262 51.73 -13.16 -11.48
N ILE A 263 52.40 -13.36 -12.62
CA ILE A 263 51.79 -13.87 -13.86
C ILE A 263 51.99 -15.38 -14.07
N ARG A 264 52.97 -15.99 -13.38
CA ARG A 264 53.31 -17.41 -13.51
C ARG A 264 52.13 -18.32 -13.21
N GLU A 265 51.84 -19.22 -14.15
CA GLU A 265 50.72 -20.17 -14.09
C GLU A 265 49.33 -19.53 -13.90
N LYS A 266 49.21 -18.21 -14.13
CA LYS A 266 47.94 -17.47 -14.09
C LYS A 266 47.39 -17.29 -15.50
N ILE A 267 46.09 -16.99 -15.56
CA ILE A 267 45.46 -16.51 -16.79
C ILE A 267 45.58 -15.00 -16.79
N VAL A 268 46.23 -14.46 -17.81
CA VAL A 268 46.56 -13.04 -17.91
C VAL A 268 45.55 -12.36 -18.82
N VAL A 269 44.94 -11.26 -18.36
CA VAL A 269 44.13 -10.36 -19.19
C VAL A 269 44.88 -9.06 -19.38
N VAL A 270 45.23 -8.74 -20.62
CA VAL A 270 45.99 -7.54 -20.98
C VAL A 270 45.01 -6.52 -21.56
N GLY A 271 44.96 -5.32 -20.99
CA GLY A 271 44.03 -4.29 -21.45
C GLY A 271 44.37 -2.89 -20.95
N ALA A 272 43.70 -1.89 -21.53
CA ALA A 272 43.93 -0.50 -21.19
C ALA A 272 43.31 -0.13 -19.84
N THR A 273 44.11 0.53 -19.00
CA THR A 273 43.65 1.15 -17.75
C THR A 273 44.06 2.61 -17.65
N ALA A 274 44.96 3.06 -18.54
CA ALA A 274 45.40 4.43 -18.62
C ALA A 274 44.24 5.41 -18.85
N LEU A 275 44.33 6.56 -18.20
CA LEU A 275 43.41 7.68 -18.37
C LEU A 275 43.35 8.11 -19.84
N GLY A 276 42.12 8.28 -20.36
CA GLY A 276 41.90 8.67 -21.76
C GLY A 276 41.87 7.52 -22.77
N SER A 277 41.99 6.25 -22.34
CA SER A 277 41.78 5.07 -23.20
C SER A 277 40.35 4.95 -23.74
N GLY A 278 39.37 5.55 -23.06
CA GLY A 278 37.96 5.58 -23.45
C GLY A 278 37.18 4.29 -23.14
N ASP A 279 37.84 3.27 -22.58
CA ASP A 279 37.25 1.97 -22.26
C ASP A 279 36.94 1.85 -20.76
N SER A 280 36.03 2.70 -20.29
CA SER A 280 35.57 2.73 -18.90
C SER A 280 34.07 2.51 -18.82
N LEU A 281 33.65 1.65 -17.89
CA LEU A 281 32.25 1.27 -17.67
C LEU A 281 31.82 1.60 -16.24
N SER A 282 30.56 2.01 -16.07
CA SER A 282 29.99 2.27 -14.75
C SER A 282 29.51 0.98 -14.10
N THR A 283 29.95 0.71 -12.89
CA THR A 283 29.56 -0.45 -12.07
C THR A 283 28.92 -0.02 -10.76
N PRO A 284 28.29 -0.94 -10.00
CA PRO A 284 27.71 -0.60 -8.71
C PRO A 284 28.72 -0.06 -7.69
N PHE A 285 29.98 -0.49 -7.78
CA PHE A 285 31.05 -0.10 -6.85
C PHE A 285 31.89 1.08 -7.32
N ASP A 286 32.04 1.24 -8.64
CA ASP A 286 32.91 2.23 -9.24
C ASP A 286 32.31 2.80 -10.54
N PRO A 287 32.14 4.13 -10.66
CA PRO A 287 31.61 4.75 -11.88
C PRO A 287 32.57 4.69 -13.08
N VAL A 288 33.86 4.43 -12.90
CA VAL A 288 34.88 4.46 -13.96
C VAL A 288 35.75 3.19 -13.89
N LEU A 289 35.13 2.02 -13.92
CA LEU A 289 35.84 0.74 -13.94
C LEU A 289 36.42 0.46 -15.34
N PRO A 290 37.72 0.11 -15.49
CA PRO A 290 38.27 -0.30 -16.78
C PRO A 290 37.56 -1.52 -17.38
N GLY A 291 37.27 -1.50 -18.69
CA GLY A 291 36.60 -2.60 -19.39
C GLY A 291 37.28 -3.95 -19.23
N VAL A 292 38.62 -3.94 -19.20
CA VAL A 292 39.45 -5.13 -18.95
C VAL A 292 39.13 -5.82 -17.62
N GLU A 293 38.74 -5.08 -16.57
CA GLU A 293 38.41 -5.66 -15.26
C GLU A 293 37.04 -6.36 -15.29
N VAL A 294 36.11 -5.88 -16.14
CA VAL A 294 34.83 -6.55 -16.40
C VAL A 294 35.06 -7.89 -17.13
N LEU A 295 35.93 -7.90 -18.15
CA LEU A 295 36.30 -9.12 -18.86
C LEU A 295 37.04 -10.12 -17.96
N ALA A 296 37.97 -9.63 -17.13
CA ALA A 296 38.68 -10.45 -16.15
C ALA A 296 37.73 -11.05 -15.10
N THR A 297 36.72 -10.28 -14.66
CA THR A 297 35.65 -10.75 -13.77
C THR A 297 34.87 -11.90 -14.42
N GLY A 298 34.44 -11.73 -15.68
CA GLY A 298 33.75 -12.77 -16.44
C GLY A 298 34.60 -14.03 -16.64
N LEU A 299 35.88 -13.86 -16.95
CA LEU A 299 36.82 -14.97 -17.08
C LEU A 299 36.99 -15.71 -15.75
N SER A 300 37.14 -15.00 -14.64
CA SER A 300 37.24 -15.62 -13.31
C SER A 300 36.01 -16.48 -13.00
N HIS A 301 34.81 -15.99 -13.30
CA HIS A 301 33.58 -16.75 -13.12
C HIS A 301 33.55 -18.05 -13.94
N LEU A 302 34.08 -18.06 -15.17
CA LEU A 302 34.12 -19.27 -16.01
C LEU A 302 35.11 -20.32 -15.49
N ILE A 303 36.15 -19.90 -14.78
CA ILE A 303 37.16 -20.78 -14.20
C ILE A 303 36.69 -21.32 -12.84
N HIS A 304 36.09 -20.48 -12.01
CA HIS A 304 35.76 -20.80 -10.62
C HIS A 304 34.29 -21.16 -10.37
N GLY A 305 33.38 -20.82 -11.29
CA GLY A 305 31.96 -21.17 -11.21
C GLY A 305 31.16 -20.33 -10.20
N ASP A 306 31.63 -19.14 -9.83
CA ASP A 306 31.02 -18.29 -8.79
C ASP A 306 30.22 -17.09 -9.35
N ALA A 307 29.77 -17.20 -10.60
CA ALA A 307 28.89 -16.24 -11.29
C ALA A 307 27.55 -16.04 -10.55
N LEU A 308 26.85 -14.95 -10.89
CA LEU A 308 25.44 -14.82 -10.48
C LEU A 308 24.59 -15.85 -11.22
N ARG A 309 23.74 -16.55 -10.48
CA ARG A 309 22.78 -17.50 -11.01
C ARG A 309 21.49 -16.77 -11.37
N ARG A 310 21.21 -16.71 -12.68
CA ARG A 310 19.99 -16.14 -13.28
C ARG A 310 19.40 -17.09 -14.33
N ASP A 311 19.35 -18.38 -13.99
CA ASP A 311 18.87 -19.42 -14.91
C ASP A 311 17.32 -19.41 -15.06
N THR A 312 16.82 -20.34 -15.88
CA THR A 312 15.37 -20.50 -16.11
C THR A 312 14.61 -20.87 -14.84
N ALA A 313 15.23 -21.59 -13.90
CA ALA A 313 14.59 -21.95 -12.63
C ALA A 313 14.39 -20.71 -11.75
N VAL A 314 15.38 -19.81 -11.67
CA VAL A 314 15.28 -18.54 -10.95
C VAL A 314 14.22 -17.64 -11.58
N ARG A 315 14.17 -17.52 -12.91
CA ARG A 315 13.11 -16.76 -13.61
C ARG A 315 11.71 -17.34 -13.38
N ARG A 316 11.57 -18.66 -13.35
CA ARG A 316 10.31 -19.32 -12.98
C ARG A 316 9.93 -19.05 -11.53
N ALA A 317 10.90 -19.02 -10.62
CA ALA A 317 10.66 -18.65 -9.23
C ALA A 317 10.15 -17.21 -9.13
N ASP A 318 10.74 -16.26 -9.87
CA ASP A 318 10.26 -14.87 -9.93
C ASP A 318 8.79 -14.79 -10.37
N ALA A 319 8.44 -15.53 -11.43
CA ALA A 319 7.07 -15.62 -11.94
C ALA A 319 6.09 -16.21 -10.89
N VAL A 320 6.47 -17.29 -10.23
CA VAL A 320 5.66 -17.91 -9.16
C VAL A 320 5.47 -16.94 -7.99
N ILE A 321 6.54 -16.27 -7.53
CA ILE A 321 6.47 -15.29 -6.45
C ILE A 321 5.57 -14.12 -6.85
N THR A 322 5.63 -13.68 -8.11
CA THR A 322 4.81 -12.58 -8.65
C THR A 322 3.32 -12.91 -8.61
N LEU A 323 2.95 -14.19 -8.75
CA LEU A 323 1.56 -14.65 -8.63
C LEU A 323 1.17 -14.92 -7.16
N ALA A 324 2.06 -15.53 -6.39
CA ALA A 324 1.79 -15.97 -5.02
C ALA A 324 1.73 -14.80 -4.02
N LEU A 325 2.62 -13.82 -4.14
CA LEU A 325 2.75 -12.72 -3.19
C LEU A 325 1.49 -11.83 -3.15
N PRO A 326 0.95 -11.33 -4.28
CA PRO A 326 -0.31 -10.59 -4.26
C PRO A 326 -1.49 -11.43 -3.76
N ALA A 327 -1.55 -12.72 -4.13
CA ALA A 327 -2.62 -13.61 -3.69
C ALA A 327 -2.61 -13.82 -2.16
N LEU A 328 -1.43 -14.02 -1.56
CA LEU A 328 -1.27 -14.16 -0.12
C LEU A 328 -1.62 -12.87 0.63
N MET A 329 -1.18 -11.72 0.11
CA MET A 329 -1.53 -10.41 0.66
C MET A 329 -3.04 -10.14 0.56
N LEU A 330 -3.65 -10.47 -0.57
CA LEU A 330 -5.10 -10.33 -0.78
C LEU A 330 -5.90 -11.25 0.16
N ALA A 331 -5.44 -12.48 0.40
CA ALA A 331 -6.03 -13.38 1.38
C ALA A 331 -5.97 -12.78 2.80
N ALA A 332 -4.80 -12.27 3.21
CA ALA A 332 -4.64 -11.61 4.51
C ALA A 332 -5.57 -10.39 4.67
N LEU A 333 -5.67 -9.57 3.63
CA LEU A 333 -6.55 -8.41 3.62
C LEU A 333 -8.01 -8.86 3.68
N SER A 334 -8.45 -9.78 2.82
CA SER A 334 -9.86 -10.18 2.71
C SER A 334 -10.45 -10.82 3.96
N LEU A 335 -9.66 -11.61 4.70
CA LEU A 335 -10.14 -12.42 5.81
C LEU A 335 -10.14 -11.71 7.17
N THR A 336 -9.51 -10.54 7.28
CA THR A 336 -9.28 -9.87 8.57
C THR A 336 -9.72 -8.40 8.58
N ARG A 337 -9.77 -7.78 9.77
CA ARG A 337 -10.01 -6.33 9.89
C ARG A 337 -8.92 -5.57 9.14
N VAL A 338 -9.25 -4.45 8.49
CA VAL A 338 -8.31 -3.72 7.63
C VAL A 338 -6.96 -3.47 8.30
N GLY A 339 -6.92 -3.02 9.57
CA GLY A 339 -5.66 -2.78 10.28
C GLY A 339 -4.81 -4.05 10.48
N LEU A 340 -5.42 -5.15 10.96
CA LEU A 340 -4.73 -6.43 11.12
C LEU A 340 -4.34 -7.03 9.76
N GLY A 341 -5.19 -6.88 8.76
CA GLY A 341 -4.94 -7.37 7.40
C GLY A 341 -3.76 -6.67 6.74
N LEU A 342 -3.61 -5.36 6.94
CA LEU A 342 -2.44 -4.62 6.49
C LEU A 342 -1.17 -5.12 7.18
N ALA A 343 -1.21 -5.33 8.50
CA ALA A 343 -0.07 -5.86 9.25
C ALA A 343 0.31 -7.29 8.76
N LEU A 344 -0.67 -8.16 8.56
CA LEU A 344 -0.45 -9.51 8.04
C LEU A 344 0.00 -9.53 6.58
N ALA A 345 -0.48 -8.61 5.75
CA ALA A 345 -0.05 -8.47 4.35
C ALA A 345 1.38 -7.90 4.24
N ALA A 346 1.83 -7.12 5.22
CA ALA A 346 3.21 -6.61 5.25
C ALA A 346 4.24 -7.73 5.51
N LEU A 347 3.87 -8.78 6.24
CA LEU A 347 4.77 -9.90 6.58
C LEU A 347 5.34 -10.63 5.34
N PRO A 348 4.53 -11.17 4.41
CA PRO A 348 5.09 -11.87 3.24
C PRO A 348 5.89 -10.93 2.33
N LEU A 349 5.53 -9.65 2.24
CA LEU A 349 6.31 -8.65 1.53
C LEU A 349 7.69 -8.46 2.18
N ALA A 350 7.75 -8.29 3.50
CA ALA A 350 9.00 -8.17 4.24
C ALA A 350 9.87 -9.43 4.09
N VAL A 351 9.28 -10.61 4.20
CA VAL A 351 9.97 -11.90 4.00
C VAL A 351 10.55 -11.98 2.58
N PHE A 352 9.78 -11.61 1.56
CA PHE A 352 10.26 -11.58 0.18
C PHE A 352 11.44 -10.63 -0.01
N LEU A 353 11.37 -9.41 0.52
CA LEU A 353 12.44 -8.42 0.41
C LEU A 353 13.73 -8.91 1.08
N VAL A 354 13.64 -9.44 2.30
CA VAL A 354 14.79 -10.02 3.01
C VAL A 354 15.35 -11.22 2.26
N ALA A 355 14.49 -12.15 1.82
CA ALA A 355 14.90 -13.33 1.07
C ALA A 355 15.62 -12.95 -0.23
N SER A 356 15.18 -11.88 -0.90
CA SER A 356 15.78 -11.39 -2.15
C SER A 356 17.17 -10.80 -1.93
N VAL A 357 17.39 -10.04 -0.84
CA VAL A 357 18.73 -9.53 -0.46
C VAL A 357 19.67 -10.68 -0.08
N VAL A 358 19.21 -11.60 0.78
CA VAL A 358 20.03 -12.74 1.24
C VAL A 358 20.38 -13.67 0.07
N SER A 359 19.43 -13.97 -0.82
CA SER A 359 19.66 -14.81 -2.01
C SER A 359 20.70 -14.19 -2.93
N PHE A 360 20.63 -12.87 -3.14
CA PHE A 360 21.60 -12.14 -3.95
C PHE A 360 23.01 -12.22 -3.36
N ALA A 361 23.14 -12.06 -2.04
CA ALA A 361 24.40 -12.24 -1.32
C ALA A 361 24.96 -13.68 -1.40
N HIS A 362 24.12 -14.67 -1.72
CA HIS A 362 24.54 -16.06 -1.97
C HIS A 362 24.71 -16.39 -3.46
N GLY A 363 24.58 -15.40 -4.34
CA GLY A 363 24.79 -15.57 -5.77
C GLY A 363 23.54 -15.93 -6.57
N ILE A 364 22.35 -15.81 -5.99
CA ILE A 364 21.07 -16.06 -6.68
C ILE A 364 20.37 -14.73 -6.93
N TRP A 365 20.14 -14.40 -8.20
CA TRP A 365 19.52 -13.14 -8.58
C TRP A 365 18.00 -13.31 -8.77
N LEU A 366 17.23 -13.18 -7.69
CA LEU A 366 15.78 -13.02 -7.74
C LEU A 366 15.39 -11.60 -8.17
N SER A 367 14.41 -11.46 -9.07
CA SER A 367 13.90 -10.12 -9.43
C SER A 367 13.11 -9.53 -8.28
N MET A 368 13.46 -8.30 -7.89
CA MET A 368 12.66 -7.53 -6.94
C MET A 368 11.59 -6.72 -7.65
N SER A 369 11.87 -6.19 -8.85
CA SER A 369 10.94 -5.32 -9.56
C SER A 369 9.66 -6.06 -10.00
N LEU A 370 9.79 -7.33 -10.41
CA LEU A 370 8.68 -8.10 -10.97
C LEU A 370 7.58 -8.41 -9.92
N PRO A 371 7.87 -9.02 -8.75
CA PRO A 371 6.84 -9.24 -7.74
C PRO A 371 6.26 -7.95 -7.15
N LEU A 372 7.08 -6.90 -7.04
CA LEU A 372 6.62 -5.58 -6.56
C LEU A 372 5.64 -4.95 -7.55
N ALA A 373 5.90 -5.03 -8.85
CA ALA A 373 4.96 -4.58 -9.86
C ALA A 373 3.64 -5.38 -9.81
N GLY A 374 3.72 -6.69 -9.56
CA GLY A 374 2.55 -7.56 -9.37
C GLY A 374 1.60 -7.13 -8.26
N LEU A 375 2.03 -6.27 -7.32
CA LEU A 375 1.19 -5.72 -6.25
C LEU A 375 0.22 -4.62 -6.73
N ALA A 376 0.37 -4.10 -7.94
CA ALA A 376 -0.40 -2.95 -8.43
C ALA A 376 -1.94 -3.10 -8.27
N PRO A 377 -2.56 -4.27 -8.53
CA PRO A 377 -4.01 -4.45 -8.36
C PRO A 377 -4.51 -4.39 -6.90
N LEU A 378 -3.63 -4.51 -5.90
CA LEU A 378 -4.01 -4.43 -4.49
C LEU A 378 -4.46 -3.02 -4.07
N GLY A 379 -3.92 -1.97 -4.70
CA GLY A 379 -4.29 -0.58 -4.42
C GLY A 379 -5.76 -0.29 -4.68
N PRO A 380 -6.27 -0.53 -5.91
CA PRO A 380 -7.70 -0.41 -6.23
C PRO A 380 -8.59 -1.28 -5.34
N TYR A 381 -8.17 -2.51 -5.00
CA TYR A 381 -8.91 -3.37 -4.08
C TYR A 381 -9.07 -2.74 -2.69
N LEU A 382 -7.98 -2.23 -2.10
CA LEU A 382 -8.01 -1.54 -0.81
C LEU A 382 -8.90 -0.29 -0.85
N GLY A 383 -8.80 0.50 -1.94
CA GLY A 383 -9.65 1.67 -2.15
C GLY A 383 -11.14 1.32 -2.22
N ALA A 384 -11.50 0.33 -3.04
CA ALA A 384 -12.88 -0.14 -3.18
C ALA A 384 -13.43 -0.68 -1.86
N ARG A 385 -12.62 -1.44 -1.11
CA ARG A 385 -13.00 -1.98 0.19
C ARG A 385 -13.28 -0.87 1.20
N LEU A 386 -12.36 0.09 1.34
CA LEU A 386 -12.53 1.23 2.25
C LEU A 386 -13.74 2.09 1.89
N TRP A 387 -13.98 2.30 0.60
CA TRP A 387 -15.14 3.04 0.11
C TRP A 387 -16.45 2.34 0.47
N LEU A 388 -16.56 1.04 0.19
CA LEU A 388 -17.74 0.24 0.52
C LEU A 388 -17.97 0.15 2.04
N ASP A 389 -16.90 -0.04 2.84
CA ASP A 389 -16.99 -0.07 4.31
C ASP A 389 -17.51 1.26 4.87
N ARG A 390 -17.05 2.40 4.33
CA ARG A 390 -17.55 3.72 4.69
C ARG A 390 -19.00 3.95 4.24
N ALA A 391 -19.37 3.48 3.05
CA ALA A 391 -20.73 3.61 2.54
C ALA A 391 -21.73 2.84 3.40
N GLU A 392 -21.35 1.64 3.85
CA GLU A 392 -22.17 0.82 4.75
C GLU A 392 -22.31 1.46 6.14
N ALA A 393 -21.21 2.00 6.69
CA ALA A 393 -21.25 2.73 7.95
C ALA A 393 -22.18 3.97 7.90
N ARG A 394 -22.17 4.71 6.78
CA ARG A 394 -23.06 5.86 6.57
C ARG A 394 -24.53 5.45 6.53
N ARG A 395 -24.87 4.42 5.74
CA ARG A 395 -26.24 3.89 5.65
C ARG A 395 -26.80 3.44 7.00
N LEU A 396 -25.97 2.79 7.82
CA LEU A 396 -26.35 2.37 9.17
C LEU A 396 -26.60 3.56 10.10
N THR A 397 -25.80 4.62 9.98
CA THR A 397 -25.96 5.85 10.77
C THR A 397 -27.24 6.58 10.36
N GLU A 398 -27.47 6.77 9.05
CA GLU A 398 -28.69 7.39 8.53
C GLU A 398 -29.96 6.63 8.93
N SER A 399 -29.92 5.29 8.89
CA SER A 399 -31.05 4.45 9.33
C SER A 399 -31.33 4.58 10.83
N ARG A 400 -30.26 4.72 11.64
CA ARG A 400 -30.38 4.95 13.09
C ARG A 400 -30.99 6.32 13.38
N ASP A 401 -30.51 7.37 12.73
CA ASP A 401 -31.01 8.75 12.93
C ASP A 401 -32.48 8.87 12.51
N GLY A 402 -32.91 8.13 11.49
CA GLY A 402 -34.33 8.02 11.12
C GLY A 402 -35.21 7.43 12.23
N LEU A 403 -34.73 6.40 12.93
CA LEU A 403 -35.47 5.73 14.01
C LEU A 403 -35.51 6.55 15.31
N LEU A 404 -34.46 7.33 15.60
CA LEU A 404 -34.40 8.15 16.82
C LEU A 404 -35.40 9.31 16.83
N ARG A 405 -35.93 9.73 15.67
CA ARG A 405 -36.98 10.79 15.59
C ARG A 405 -38.32 10.40 16.19
N PHE A 406 -38.57 9.12 16.45
CA PHE A 406 -39.81 8.65 17.06
C PHE A 406 -39.74 8.62 18.60
N LEU A 407 -38.62 9.05 19.18
CA LEU A 407 -38.37 9.05 20.62
C LEU A 407 -38.00 10.46 21.08
N PRO A 408 -38.36 10.85 22.31
CA PRO A 408 -37.89 12.11 22.87
C PRO A 408 -36.35 12.14 22.92
N PRO A 409 -35.68 13.27 22.60
CA PRO A 409 -34.22 13.31 22.43
C PRO A 409 -33.44 12.74 23.62
N ALA A 410 -33.84 13.11 24.84
CA ALA A 410 -33.18 12.65 26.07
C ALA A 410 -33.34 11.13 26.31
N VAL A 411 -34.43 10.54 25.83
CA VAL A 411 -34.69 9.10 25.93
C VAL A 411 -33.96 8.34 24.83
N ALA A 412 -33.89 8.89 23.62
CA ALA A 412 -33.10 8.37 22.50
C ALA A 412 -31.60 8.29 22.84
N GLU A 413 -31.07 9.32 23.50
CA GLU A 413 -29.71 9.34 24.01
C GLU A 413 -29.51 8.26 25.09
N LYS A 414 -30.41 8.18 26.07
CA LYS A 414 -30.31 7.16 27.13
C LYS A 414 -30.39 5.73 26.62
N LEU A 415 -31.25 5.45 25.63
CA LEU A 415 -31.36 4.13 24.99
C LEU A 415 -30.13 3.76 24.15
N THR A 416 -29.40 4.77 23.65
CA THR A 416 -28.12 4.54 22.98
C THR A 416 -27.06 4.05 23.97
N GLU A 417 -27.03 4.63 25.17
CA GLU A 417 -26.10 4.23 26.23
C GLU A 417 -26.50 2.91 26.89
N ALA A 418 -27.79 2.73 27.17
CA ALA A 418 -28.36 1.59 27.88
C ALA A 418 -29.57 1.03 27.10
N PRO A 419 -29.37 0.03 26.22
CA PRO A 419 -30.45 -0.56 25.41
C PRO A 419 -31.60 -1.17 26.22
N ASP A 420 -31.33 -1.57 27.46
CA ASP A 420 -32.30 -2.15 28.40
C ASP A 420 -32.96 -1.11 29.31
N PHE A 421 -32.80 0.19 29.03
CA PHE A 421 -33.45 1.26 29.79
C PHE A 421 -34.96 1.04 29.89
N LEU A 422 -35.50 1.05 31.12
CA LEU A 422 -36.90 0.79 31.48
C LEU A 422 -37.47 -0.56 30.99
N ALA A 423 -36.61 -1.54 30.69
CA ALA A 423 -37.03 -2.93 30.45
C ALA A 423 -37.74 -3.53 31.67
N VAL A 424 -37.25 -3.18 32.87
CA VAL A 424 -37.90 -3.45 34.14
C VAL A 424 -38.59 -2.15 34.60
N PRO A 425 -39.85 -2.21 35.06
CA PRO A 425 -40.55 -1.03 35.58
C PRO A 425 -39.78 -0.38 36.74
N VAL A 426 -39.59 0.93 36.69
CA VAL A 426 -38.94 1.71 37.74
C VAL A 426 -39.99 2.62 38.38
N GLN A 427 -40.14 2.50 39.70
CA GLN A 427 -40.98 3.41 40.48
C GLN A 427 -40.14 4.58 40.97
N GLN A 428 -40.54 5.79 40.61
CA GLN A 428 -39.86 7.03 41.03
C GLN A 428 -40.86 8.17 41.18
N ARG A 429 -40.43 9.30 41.75
CA ARG A 429 -41.24 10.52 41.75
C ARG A 429 -40.97 11.29 40.45
N ALA A 430 -42.01 11.82 39.84
CA ALA A 430 -41.90 12.68 38.67
C ALA A 430 -42.96 13.78 38.75
N ALA A 431 -42.71 14.91 38.10
CA ALA A 431 -43.74 15.90 37.82
C ALA A 431 -44.31 15.63 36.42
N VAL A 432 -45.64 15.50 36.36
CA VAL A 432 -46.40 15.24 35.14
C VAL A 432 -47.10 16.54 34.77
N LEU A 433 -47.07 16.88 33.48
CA LEU A 433 -47.77 18.02 32.92
C LEU A 433 -48.66 17.54 31.77
N PHE A 434 -49.92 17.94 31.80
CA PHE A 434 -50.85 17.79 30.69
C PHE A 434 -51.22 19.16 30.14
N LEU A 435 -51.34 19.24 28.82
CA LEU A 435 -51.82 20.41 28.11
C LEU A 435 -52.95 19.99 27.17
N ASP A 436 -53.98 20.82 27.06
CA ASP A 436 -55.13 20.64 26.17
C ASP A 436 -55.58 21.99 25.57
N LEU A 437 -55.99 21.99 24.30
CA LEU A 437 -56.52 23.20 23.65
C LEU A 437 -58.02 23.33 23.89
N SER A 438 -58.46 24.49 24.37
CA SER A 438 -59.88 24.78 24.59
C SER A 438 -60.59 25.07 23.29
N GLY A 439 -61.71 24.37 23.03
CA GLY A 439 -62.52 24.60 21.83
C GLY A 439 -61.85 24.14 20.52
N PHE A 440 -60.80 23.32 20.59
CA PHE A 440 -60.10 22.81 19.40
C PHE A 440 -61.03 22.02 18.48
N THR A 441 -61.89 21.15 19.02
CA THR A 441 -62.84 20.36 18.21
C THR A 441 -63.68 21.27 17.32
N SER A 442 -64.29 22.30 17.90
CA SER A 442 -65.08 23.29 17.15
C SER A 442 -64.25 24.09 16.14
N ALA A 443 -63.01 24.47 16.49
CA ALA A 443 -62.12 25.15 15.55
C ALA A 443 -61.71 24.23 14.37
N SER A 444 -61.49 22.94 14.63
CA SER A 444 -61.02 21.96 13.65
C SER A 444 -62.08 21.58 12.61
N GLU A 445 -63.37 21.65 12.96
CA GLU A 445 -64.50 21.42 12.05
C GLU A 445 -64.53 22.43 10.90
N GLY A 446 -64.11 23.68 11.15
CA GLY A 446 -64.07 24.77 10.16
C GLY A 446 -62.77 24.85 9.34
N LEU A 447 -61.67 24.25 9.82
CA LEU A 447 -60.33 24.42 9.24
C LEU A 447 -60.00 23.43 8.09
N GLY A 448 -60.63 22.27 8.09
CA GLY A 448 -60.35 21.18 7.14
C GLY A 448 -59.02 20.44 7.42
N PRO A 449 -58.83 19.22 6.87
CA PRO A 449 -57.80 18.27 7.34
C PRO A 449 -56.36 18.77 7.25
N VAL A 450 -55.99 19.45 6.15
CA VAL A 450 -54.62 19.93 5.90
C VAL A 450 -54.25 21.06 6.87
N ARG A 451 -55.17 21.99 7.12
CA ARG A 451 -54.91 23.12 8.03
C ARG A 451 -54.96 22.69 9.49
N THR A 452 -55.84 21.75 9.83
CA THR A 452 -55.85 21.10 11.16
C THR A 452 -54.53 20.38 11.43
N GLN A 453 -53.99 19.63 10.46
CA GLN A 453 -52.67 18.99 10.60
C GLN A 453 -51.55 20.03 10.79
N ALA A 454 -51.55 21.11 10.02
CA ALA A 454 -50.56 22.19 10.16
C ALA A 454 -50.64 22.87 11.54
N MET A 455 -51.85 23.08 12.07
CA MET A 455 -52.08 23.65 13.40
C MET A 455 -51.59 22.71 14.50
N LEU A 456 -51.90 21.40 14.41
CA LEU A 456 -51.39 20.40 15.34
C LEU A 456 -49.87 20.35 15.32
N LYS A 457 -49.25 20.33 14.13
CA LYS A 457 -47.79 20.36 14.02
C LYS A 457 -47.19 21.62 14.68
N ALA A 458 -47.78 22.79 14.42
CA ALA A 458 -47.30 24.05 15.01
C ALA A 458 -47.45 24.10 16.53
N MET A 459 -48.48 23.45 17.08
CA MET A 459 -48.67 23.27 18.52
C MET A 459 -47.65 22.27 19.08
N HIS A 460 -47.47 21.10 18.43
CA HIS A 460 -46.50 20.09 18.83
C HIS A 460 -45.08 20.66 18.89
N ASP A 461 -44.66 21.39 17.86
CA ASP A 461 -43.33 22.03 17.78
C ASP A 461 -43.09 22.97 18.98
N ARG A 462 -44.09 23.79 19.35
CA ARG A 462 -44.00 24.74 20.48
C ARG A 462 -43.99 24.06 21.84
N VAL A 463 -44.82 23.03 22.00
CA VAL A 463 -44.86 22.24 23.24
C VAL A 463 -43.53 21.55 23.45
N GLU A 464 -42.98 20.93 22.40
CA GLU A 464 -41.68 20.27 22.44
C GLU A 464 -40.57 21.27 22.80
N GLU A 465 -40.54 22.45 22.17
CA GLU A 465 -39.56 23.49 22.46
C GLU A 465 -39.60 23.95 23.93
N ALA A 466 -40.78 24.33 24.44
CA ALA A 466 -40.93 24.86 25.79
C ALA A 466 -40.65 23.80 26.88
N VAL A 467 -41.12 22.56 26.68
CA VAL A 467 -40.87 21.45 27.63
C VAL A 467 -39.40 21.07 27.64
N THR A 468 -38.78 20.96 26.46
CA THR A 468 -37.37 20.56 26.34
C THR A 468 -36.42 21.64 26.87
N ALA A 469 -36.74 22.92 26.67
CA ALA A 469 -35.98 24.05 27.24
C ALA A 469 -35.90 24.02 28.78
N ARG A 470 -36.90 23.41 29.43
CA ARG A 470 -36.93 23.19 30.88
C ARG A 470 -36.51 21.77 31.28
N GLY A 471 -35.91 20.99 30.38
CA GLY A 471 -35.41 19.65 30.68
C GLY A 471 -36.51 18.66 31.06
N GLY A 472 -37.71 18.82 30.49
CA GLY A 472 -38.76 17.80 30.48
C GLY A 472 -38.74 17.01 29.16
N ALA A 473 -39.48 15.90 29.13
CA ALA A 473 -39.65 15.07 27.95
C ALA A 473 -41.13 14.97 27.57
N VAL A 474 -41.48 15.36 26.34
CA VAL A 474 -42.83 15.13 25.80
C VAL A 474 -42.97 13.65 25.47
N THR A 475 -43.86 12.95 26.15
CA THR A 475 -43.98 11.49 26.04
C THR A 475 -45.07 11.02 25.12
N SER A 476 -46.15 11.81 24.98
CA SER A 476 -47.22 11.50 24.05
C SER A 476 -47.99 12.75 23.63
N PHE A 477 -48.31 12.83 22.34
CA PHE A 477 -49.34 13.72 21.82
C PHE A 477 -50.65 12.95 21.64
N MET A 478 -51.76 13.54 22.05
CA MET A 478 -53.10 12.96 22.02
C MET A 478 -54.01 13.90 21.24
N GLY A 479 -53.77 14.03 19.93
CA GLY A 479 -54.45 15.02 19.10
C GLY A 479 -54.00 16.44 19.48
N ASP A 480 -54.93 17.20 20.06
CA ASP A 480 -54.79 18.56 20.56
C ASP A 480 -54.26 18.66 22.00
N GLY A 481 -54.04 17.51 22.64
CA GLY A 481 -53.40 17.42 23.94
C GLY A 481 -51.96 16.92 23.90
N ALA A 482 -51.19 17.23 24.94
CA ALA A 482 -49.83 16.75 25.13
C ALA A 482 -49.57 16.32 26.58
N MET A 483 -48.74 15.29 26.76
CA MET A 483 -48.25 14.84 28.06
C MET A 483 -46.72 15.01 28.11
N ALA A 484 -46.25 15.72 29.13
CA ALA A 484 -44.83 15.90 29.42
C ALA A 484 -44.47 15.36 30.80
N LEU A 485 -43.25 14.84 30.93
CA LEU A 485 -42.69 14.32 32.16
C LEU A 485 -41.39 15.04 32.52
N PHE A 486 -41.28 15.43 33.78
CA PHE A 486 -40.05 15.93 34.39
C PHE A 486 -39.57 14.87 35.40
N GLY A 487 -38.37 14.37 35.16
CA GLY A 487 -37.81 13.18 35.80
C GLY A 487 -37.52 12.02 34.82
N LEU A 488 -37.62 12.27 33.51
CA LEU A 488 -37.22 11.34 32.44
C LEU A 488 -36.10 12.02 31.61
N PRO A 489 -35.02 11.31 31.22
CA PRO A 489 -34.67 9.92 31.51
C PRO A 489 -34.18 9.70 32.95
N GLU A 490 -33.75 10.76 33.63
CA GLU A 490 -33.23 10.72 35.01
C GLU A 490 -33.97 11.71 35.90
N MET A 491 -34.18 11.32 37.16
CA MET A 491 -34.81 12.17 38.18
C MET A 491 -33.84 13.26 38.63
N ARG A 492 -34.33 14.49 38.78
CA ARG A 492 -33.58 15.61 39.36
C ARG A 492 -34.34 16.26 40.52
N PRO A 493 -33.64 16.81 41.53
CA PRO A 493 -34.29 17.44 42.68
C PRO A 493 -35.19 18.64 42.33
N ASP A 494 -34.88 19.33 41.23
CA ASP A 494 -35.57 20.52 40.73
C ASP A 494 -36.68 20.20 39.71
N ASP A 495 -37.06 18.93 39.51
CA ASP A 495 -38.07 18.53 38.50
C ASP A 495 -39.41 19.26 38.68
N ALA A 496 -39.85 19.47 39.93
CA ALA A 496 -41.08 20.20 40.23
C ALA A 496 -40.98 21.69 39.86
N ASP A 497 -39.83 22.33 40.12
CA ASP A 497 -39.61 23.74 39.75
C ASP A 497 -39.60 23.92 38.23
N ARG A 498 -38.92 23.00 37.52
CA ARG A 498 -38.88 23.03 36.05
C ARG A 498 -40.25 22.77 35.43
N ALA A 499 -41.04 21.85 36.00
CA ALA A 499 -42.40 21.59 35.55
C ALA A 499 -43.32 22.80 35.72
N VAL A 500 -43.22 23.50 36.87
CA VAL A 500 -43.97 24.74 37.11
C VAL A 500 -43.55 25.83 36.13
N ALA A 501 -42.24 26.07 35.98
CA ALA A 501 -41.74 27.06 35.01
C ALA A 501 -42.20 26.74 33.58
N ALA A 502 -42.14 25.46 33.17
CA ALA A 502 -42.62 25.03 31.86
C ALA A 502 -44.13 25.25 31.69
N ALA A 503 -44.95 25.06 32.74
CA ALA A 503 -46.39 25.30 32.67
C ALA A 503 -46.72 26.77 32.37
N PHE A 504 -46.01 27.71 33.00
CA PHE A 504 -46.20 29.14 32.73
C PHE A 504 -45.64 29.55 31.37
N ASP A 505 -44.43 29.12 31.02
CA ASP A 505 -43.85 29.40 29.69
C ASP A 505 -44.74 28.86 28.56
N LEU A 506 -45.32 27.67 28.73
CA LEU A 506 -46.29 27.09 27.80
C LEU A 506 -47.56 27.92 27.73
N ALA A 507 -48.10 28.37 28.87
CA ALA A 507 -49.30 29.21 28.88
C ALA A 507 -49.09 30.50 28.08
N ASP A 508 -47.96 31.19 28.32
CA ASP A 508 -47.60 32.42 27.61
C ASP A 508 -47.37 32.18 26.12
N THR A 509 -46.55 31.18 25.79
CA THR A 509 -46.20 30.84 24.39
C THR A 509 -47.45 30.46 23.60
N MET A 510 -48.34 29.66 24.19
CA MET A 510 -49.57 29.22 23.54
C MET A 510 -50.57 30.36 23.40
N ARG A 511 -50.75 31.22 24.41
CA ARG A 511 -51.63 32.40 24.30
C ARG A 511 -51.14 33.37 23.23
N ALA A 512 -49.85 33.68 23.20
CA ALA A 512 -49.26 34.55 22.19
C ALA A 512 -49.44 33.96 20.77
N TRP A 513 -49.26 32.65 20.63
CA TRP A 513 -49.49 31.97 19.36
C TRP A 513 -50.96 32.00 18.94
N LEU A 514 -51.89 31.69 19.84
CA LEU A 514 -53.33 31.69 19.58
C LEU A 514 -53.83 33.09 19.20
N ALA A 515 -53.32 34.15 19.84
CA ALA A 515 -53.66 35.54 19.52
C ALA A 515 -53.21 35.98 18.12
N GLY A 516 -52.21 35.31 17.55
CA GLY A 516 -51.73 35.57 16.18
C GLY A 516 -52.47 34.82 15.08
N LEU A 517 -53.42 33.93 15.43
CA LEU A 517 -54.21 33.18 14.46
C LEU A 517 -55.36 34.03 13.91
N ALA A 518 -55.82 33.70 12.70
CA ALA A 518 -56.92 34.42 12.07
C ALA A 518 -58.24 34.26 12.86
N PRO A 519 -59.12 35.28 12.88
CA PRO A 519 -60.43 35.17 13.52
C PRO A 519 -61.23 33.99 12.97
N GLY A 520 -61.75 33.13 13.86
CA GLY A 520 -62.49 31.91 13.49
C GLY A 520 -61.64 30.65 13.31
N GLU A 521 -60.31 30.77 13.36
CA GLU A 521 -59.36 29.65 13.27
C GLU A 521 -58.70 29.32 14.62
N ALA A 522 -58.77 30.24 15.57
CA ALA A 522 -58.15 30.10 16.88
C ALA A 522 -59.01 29.24 17.83
N PRO A 523 -58.43 28.19 18.45
CA PRO A 523 -58.96 27.63 19.68
C PRO A 523 -59.23 28.72 20.73
N ALA A 524 -60.22 28.49 21.59
CA ALA A 524 -60.66 29.44 22.63
C ALA A 524 -59.62 29.70 23.73
N GLY A 525 -58.56 28.89 23.82
CA GLY A 525 -57.49 29.06 24.79
C GLY A 525 -56.69 27.78 25.01
N VAL A 526 -55.88 27.74 26.06
CA VAL A 526 -55.10 26.59 26.49
C VAL A 526 -55.42 26.27 27.95
N ARG A 527 -55.41 24.98 28.30
CA ARG A 527 -55.53 24.48 29.67
C ARG A 527 -54.31 23.64 29.99
N ILE A 528 -53.68 23.91 31.14
CA ILE A 528 -52.48 23.21 31.59
C ILE A 528 -52.71 22.71 33.01
N GLY A 529 -52.49 21.42 33.22
CA GLY A 529 -52.58 20.77 34.52
C GLY A 529 -51.23 20.16 34.89
N ALA A 530 -50.71 20.42 36.09
CA ALA A 530 -49.46 19.82 36.55
C ALA A 530 -49.56 19.27 37.98
N HIS A 531 -49.01 18.08 38.18
CA HIS A 531 -49.02 17.37 39.47
C HIS A 531 -47.73 16.56 39.65
N ALA A 532 -47.28 16.40 40.89
CA ALA A 532 -46.11 15.58 41.22
C ALA A 532 -46.47 14.47 42.19
N GLY A 533 -45.89 13.30 41.96
CA GLY A 533 -46.10 12.13 42.81
C GLY A 533 -45.37 10.89 42.27
N PRO A 534 -45.58 9.72 42.90
CA PRO A 534 -44.98 8.48 42.45
C PRO A 534 -45.59 8.02 41.11
N VAL A 535 -44.72 7.75 40.14
CA VAL A 535 -45.05 7.16 38.85
C VAL A 535 -44.25 5.88 38.64
N VAL A 536 -44.79 4.97 37.83
CA VAL A 536 -44.08 3.80 37.33
C VAL A 536 -43.71 4.06 35.87
N LEU A 537 -42.42 4.26 35.63
CA LEU A 537 -41.85 4.37 34.29
C LEU A 537 -41.57 2.96 33.76
N SER A 538 -42.06 2.65 32.57
CA SER A 538 -41.84 1.34 31.97
C SER A 538 -41.91 1.38 30.46
N ARG A 539 -41.31 0.37 29.84
CA ARG A 539 -41.45 0.09 28.42
C ARG A 539 -42.65 -0.83 28.20
N LEU A 540 -43.74 -0.27 27.68
CA LEU A 540 -45.01 -0.95 27.47
C LEU A 540 -45.23 -1.26 25.98
N GLY A 541 -45.74 -2.45 25.69
CA GLY A 541 -45.99 -2.93 24.32
C GLY A 541 -45.46 -4.35 24.07
N GLY A 542 -45.78 -4.90 22.90
CA GLY A 542 -45.34 -6.24 22.49
C GLY A 542 -43.90 -6.24 21.97
N ALA A 543 -43.33 -7.42 21.70
CA ALA A 543 -41.92 -7.57 21.28
C ALA A 543 -41.50 -6.79 20.01
N ARG A 544 -42.47 -6.32 19.21
CA ARG A 544 -42.23 -5.59 17.95
C ARG A 544 -42.51 -4.09 18.02
N ASN A 545 -43.23 -3.63 19.04
CA ASN A 545 -43.59 -2.22 19.18
C ASN A 545 -43.70 -1.88 20.66
N GLN A 546 -42.74 -1.11 21.16
CA GLN A 546 -42.60 -0.76 22.56
C GLN A 546 -42.48 0.75 22.69
N HIS A 547 -43.20 1.33 23.64
CA HIS A 547 -43.16 2.76 23.92
C HIS A 547 -42.81 2.97 25.39
N ILE A 548 -42.02 4.01 25.66
CA ILE A 548 -41.70 4.42 27.02
C ILE A 548 -42.83 5.32 27.51
N THR A 549 -43.41 4.96 28.66
CA THR A 549 -44.53 5.70 29.22
C THR A 549 -44.50 5.68 30.75
N ALA A 550 -45.23 6.62 31.35
CA ALA A 550 -45.48 6.68 32.77
C ALA A 550 -46.91 6.20 33.08
N THR A 551 -47.05 5.39 34.11
CA THR A 551 -48.34 4.94 34.62
C THR A 551 -48.45 5.16 36.12
N GLY A 552 -49.68 5.35 36.62
CA GLY A 552 -49.94 5.52 38.04
C GLY A 552 -51.01 6.57 38.34
N ASP A 553 -51.36 6.68 39.62
CA ASP A 553 -52.35 7.63 40.12
C ASP A 553 -51.98 9.09 39.80
N THR A 554 -50.69 9.43 39.84
CA THR A 554 -50.20 10.78 39.51
C THR A 554 -50.53 11.17 38.07
N VAL A 555 -50.33 10.28 37.09
CA VAL A 555 -50.65 10.56 35.67
C VAL A 555 -52.14 10.81 35.49
N ASN A 556 -52.97 9.91 36.04
CA ASN A 556 -54.43 10.03 35.97
C ASN A 556 -54.94 11.30 36.66
N THR A 557 -54.38 11.64 37.81
CA THR A 557 -54.75 12.84 38.57
C THR A 557 -54.39 14.11 37.81
N THR A 558 -53.21 14.14 37.17
CA THR A 558 -52.78 15.27 36.35
C THR A 558 -53.72 15.50 35.17
N ALA A 559 -54.10 14.44 34.46
CA ALA A 559 -55.06 14.54 33.35
C ALA A 559 -56.41 15.12 33.81
N ARG A 560 -56.84 14.80 35.04
CA ARG A 560 -58.09 15.35 35.63
C ARG A 560 -57.98 16.81 36.06
N LEU A 561 -56.78 17.35 36.25
CA LEU A 561 -56.63 18.79 36.50
C LEU A 561 -57.08 19.63 35.30
N LEU A 562 -57.08 19.08 34.08
CA LEU A 562 -57.65 19.75 32.90
C LEU A 562 -59.18 19.91 32.99
N ASP A 563 -59.87 18.95 33.63
CA ASP A 563 -61.31 19.05 33.88
C ASP A 563 -61.59 20.15 34.91
N VAL A 564 -60.72 20.28 35.92
CA VAL A 564 -60.78 21.36 36.93
C VAL A 564 -60.53 22.72 36.27
N ALA A 565 -59.50 22.82 35.42
CA ALA A 565 -59.19 24.02 34.64
C ALA A 565 -60.42 24.49 33.84
N LYS A 566 -61.14 23.54 33.22
CA LYS A 566 -62.37 23.81 32.47
C LYS A 566 -63.52 24.28 33.34
N ALA A 567 -63.73 23.66 34.50
CA ALA A 567 -64.82 24.02 35.41
C ALA A 567 -64.62 25.40 36.06
N GLU A 568 -63.38 25.77 36.34
CA GLU A 568 -63.01 27.00 37.03
C GLU A 568 -62.59 28.14 36.09
N GLY A 569 -62.48 27.87 34.79
CA GLY A 569 -62.03 28.86 33.80
C GLY A 569 -60.55 29.24 33.93
N ALA A 570 -59.74 28.44 34.63
CA ALA A 570 -58.32 28.71 34.84
C ALA A 570 -57.45 28.18 33.69
N VAL A 571 -56.37 28.88 33.36
CA VAL A 571 -55.41 28.44 32.33
C VAL A 571 -54.40 27.46 32.88
N VAL A 572 -53.87 27.71 34.09
CA VAL A 572 -52.90 26.81 34.74
C VAL A 572 -53.45 26.31 36.07
N VAL A 573 -53.44 24.99 36.27
CA VAL A 573 -53.86 24.33 37.50
C VAL A 573 -52.72 23.48 38.04
N LEU A 574 -52.21 23.85 39.21
CA LEU A 574 -51.08 23.17 39.86
C LEU A 574 -51.57 22.49 41.14
N SER A 575 -51.25 21.22 41.35
CA SER A 575 -51.56 20.58 42.64
C SER A 575 -50.69 21.13 43.77
N ALA A 576 -51.21 21.18 45.00
CA ALA A 576 -50.41 21.52 46.19
C ALA A 576 -49.23 20.55 46.37
N ALA A 577 -49.39 19.28 46.02
CA ALA A 577 -48.31 18.29 46.04
C ALA A 577 -47.15 18.62 45.09
N LEU A 578 -47.42 19.26 43.95
CA LEU A 578 -46.38 19.77 43.04
C LEU A 578 -45.67 20.96 43.66
N LEU A 579 -46.42 21.91 44.21
CA LEU A 579 -45.85 23.10 44.85
C LEU A 579 -44.99 22.74 46.08
N ALA A 580 -45.42 21.77 46.88
CA ALA A 580 -44.67 21.27 48.03
C ALA A 580 -43.40 20.49 47.62
N ALA A 581 -43.35 19.97 46.39
CA ALA A 581 -42.19 19.26 45.85
C ALA A 581 -41.14 20.20 45.23
N ARG A 582 -41.41 21.50 45.15
CA ARG A 582 -40.47 22.51 44.65
C ARG A 582 -39.30 22.69 45.61
N ALA A 583 -38.09 22.76 45.06
CA ALA A 583 -36.89 23.12 45.81
C ALA A 583 -36.81 24.64 46.00
N ALA A 584 -37.23 25.42 45.01
CA ALA A 584 -37.29 26.88 45.10
C ALA A 584 -38.70 27.35 45.51
N GLN A 585 -38.82 28.01 46.66
CA GLN A 585 -40.07 28.64 47.13
C GLN A 585 -40.36 29.97 46.42
N THR A 586 -40.00 30.09 45.15
CA THR A 586 -40.25 31.30 44.35
C THR A 586 -41.75 31.52 44.19
N PRO A 587 -42.26 32.75 44.35
CA PRO A 587 -43.66 33.06 44.09
C PRO A 587 -44.08 32.62 42.68
N LEU A 588 -45.34 32.20 42.55
CA LEU A 588 -45.91 31.89 41.24
C LEU A 588 -46.10 33.19 40.43
N PRO A 589 -45.93 33.15 39.10
CA PRO A 589 -46.32 34.26 38.23
C PRO A 589 -47.85 34.46 38.26
N GLY A 590 -48.30 35.70 38.43
CA GLY A 590 -49.71 36.08 38.34
C GLY A 590 -50.54 35.84 39.61
N PRO A 591 -51.83 36.22 39.59
CA PRO A 591 -52.77 35.97 40.68
C PRO A 591 -53.05 34.47 40.82
N ALA A 592 -52.77 33.93 42.01
CA ALA A 592 -52.98 32.53 42.34
C ALA A 592 -54.08 32.38 43.39
N THR A 593 -55.06 31.52 43.12
CA THR A 593 -56.14 31.20 44.07
C THR A 593 -56.03 29.75 44.51
N GLU A 594 -55.94 29.51 45.82
CA GLU A 594 -55.98 28.17 46.39
C GLU A 594 -57.42 27.68 46.52
N LYS A 595 -57.68 26.45 46.07
CA LYS A 595 -59.01 25.82 46.16
C LYS A 595 -58.88 24.33 46.41
N THR A 596 -59.74 23.81 47.27
CA THR A 596 -59.89 22.36 47.47
C THR A 596 -60.96 21.84 46.51
N VAL A 597 -60.58 20.94 45.60
CA VAL A 597 -61.47 20.41 44.56
C VAL A 597 -61.65 18.90 44.67
N ALA A 598 -62.87 18.42 44.42
CA ALA A 598 -63.15 16.99 44.33
C ALA A 598 -62.74 16.46 42.95
N ILE A 599 -61.80 15.51 42.92
CA ILE A 599 -61.38 14.85 41.67
C ILE A 599 -62.17 13.55 41.51
N ARG A 600 -62.80 13.39 40.34
CA ARG A 600 -63.56 12.19 40.00
C ARG A 600 -62.69 10.93 40.12
N GLY A 601 -63.11 10.00 40.98
CA GLY A 601 -62.42 8.72 41.21
C GLY A 601 -61.40 8.73 42.36
N ARG A 602 -61.21 9.87 43.04
CA ARG A 602 -60.37 10.00 44.23
C ARG A 602 -61.26 10.13 45.48
N GLN A 603 -60.91 9.43 46.57
CA GLN A 603 -61.69 9.52 47.83
C GLN A 603 -61.37 10.78 48.65
N ALA A 604 -60.16 11.31 48.53
CA ALA A 604 -59.75 12.55 49.18
C ALA A 604 -59.79 13.72 48.17
N PRO A 605 -60.30 14.90 48.56
CA PRO A 605 -60.21 16.09 47.74
C PRO A 605 -58.74 16.50 47.57
N LEU A 606 -58.43 17.20 46.48
CA LEU A 606 -57.08 17.68 46.18
C LEU A 606 -57.03 19.19 46.29
N ASP A 607 -56.05 19.70 47.03
CA ASP A 607 -55.74 21.12 47.05
C ASP A 607 -55.00 21.50 45.77
N VAL A 608 -55.54 22.47 45.05
CA VAL A 608 -54.99 22.98 43.79
C VAL A 608 -54.85 24.49 43.85
N VAL A 609 -53.91 24.99 43.08
CA VAL A 609 -53.70 26.41 42.84
C VAL A 609 -54.10 26.70 41.41
N LEU A 610 -55.09 27.57 41.27
CA LEU A 610 -55.56 28.11 40.00
C LEU A 610 -54.76 29.37 39.74
N ALA A 611 -53.98 29.38 38.66
CA ALA A 611 -53.25 30.54 38.22
C ALA A 611 -53.83 31.02 36.88
N ASP A 612 -54.10 32.32 36.81
CA ASP A 612 -54.31 33.01 35.55
C ASP A 612 -53.00 33.72 35.19
N VAL A 613 -52.61 33.60 33.93
CA VAL A 613 -51.33 34.11 33.42
C VAL A 613 -51.48 35.50 32.85
#